data_AF-A0A7R9MTM5-F1
#
_entry.id   AF-A0A7R9MTM5-F1
#
_cell.length_a   1.000
_cell.length_b   1.000
_cell.length_c   1.000
_cell.angle_alpha   90.00
_cell.angle_beta   90.00
_cell.angle_gamma   90.00
#
_symmetry.space_group_name_H-M   'P 1'
#
loop_
_entity.id
_entity.type
_entity.pdbx_description
1 polymer ?
#
loop_
_entity_poly.entity_id
_entity_poly.type
_entity_poly.pdbx_seq_one_letter_code
_entity_poly.pdbx_strand_id
1 'polypeptide(L)'
;MKQELEAEYLATFKKTVAMHEVFLQRLAIHPKFKNDQNFRIFLEYESELGVRGKNKKERIAGMFSSFKSSADDVLLSSTMKDVDEFFERERLFLNDYYAHIKDATNKSDRMTRSHKNVSDTYIKMSSALIQLATFDQTDLESFYGKVA
;
A
#
# COMPACT_ATOMS: atom_id res chain seq x y z
N MET A 1 -8.55 -20.43 2.39
CA MET A 1 -9.56 -19.61 1.71
C MET A 1 -10.26 -18.58 2.62
N LYS A 2 -11.12 -18.94 3.60
CA LYS A 2 -11.81 -17.94 4.43
C LYS A 2 -10.85 -17.09 5.30
N GLN A 3 -9.87 -17.73 5.93
CA GLN A 3 -8.86 -17.06 6.76
C GLN A 3 -7.90 -16.17 5.96
N GLU A 4 -7.58 -16.55 4.71
CA GLU A 4 -6.74 -15.73 3.82
C GLU A 4 -7.47 -14.46 3.39
N LEU A 5 -8.77 -14.55 3.08
CA LEU A 5 -9.61 -13.39 2.78
C LEU A 5 -9.72 -12.43 3.98
N GLU A 6 -9.90 -12.97 5.19
CA GLU A 6 -9.96 -12.17 6.42
C GLU A 6 -8.62 -11.46 6.69
N ALA A 7 -7.48 -12.13 6.44
CA ALA A 7 -6.16 -11.54 6.57
C ALA A 7 -5.91 -10.41 5.55
N GLU A 8 -6.31 -10.61 4.29
CA GLU A 8 -6.20 -9.61 3.24
C GLU A 8 -7.09 -8.38 3.51
N TYR A 9 -8.32 -8.62 3.97
CA TYR A 9 -9.22 -7.56 4.42
C TYR A 9 -8.59 -6.73 5.55
N LEU A 10 -8.07 -7.40 6.58
CA LEU A 10 -7.45 -6.72 7.72
C LEU A 10 -6.21 -5.91 7.30
N ALA A 11 -5.40 -6.43 6.38
CA ALA A 11 -4.26 -5.71 5.83
C ALA A 11 -4.69 -4.44 5.09
N THR A 12 -5.73 -4.53 4.27
CA THR A 12 -6.29 -3.38 3.53
C THR A 12 -6.91 -2.35 4.47
N PHE A 13 -7.64 -2.80 5.49
CA PHE A 13 -8.21 -1.95 6.53
C PHE A 13 -7.11 -1.19 7.27
N LYS A 14 -6.07 -1.89 7.77
CA LYS A 14 -4.94 -1.26 8.47
C LYS A 14 -4.20 -0.25 7.60
N LYS A 15 -3.96 -0.58 6.33
CA LYS A 15 -3.38 0.36 5.36
C LYS A 15 -4.22 1.62 5.22
N THR A 16 -5.53 1.46 5.12
CA THR A 16 -6.47 2.58 4.99
C THR A 16 -6.50 3.43 6.26
N VAL A 17 -6.54 2.82 7.44
CA VAL A 17 -6.48 3.53 8.72
C VAL A 17 -5.20 4.34 8.84
N ALA A 18 -4.04 3.74 8.55
CA ALA A 18 -2.76 4.43 8.58
C ALA A 18 -2.70 5.62 7.60
N MET A 19 -3.27 5.47 6.40
CA MET A 19 -3.37 6.57 5.44
C MET A 19 -4.20 7.75 5.98
N HIS A 20 -5.37 7.47 6.58
CA HIS A 20 -6.22 8.50 7.16
C HIS A 20 -5.57 9.14 8.39
N GLU A 21 -4.92 8.34 9.24
CA GLU A 21 -4.21 8.83 10.41
C GLU A 21 -3.12 9.85 10.02
N VAL A 22 -2.24 9.48 9.09
CA VAL A 22 -1.18 10.39 8.60
C VAL A 22 -1.79 11.63 7.95
N PHE A 23 -2.90 11.51 7.22
CA PHE A 23 -3.60 12.64 6.64
C PHE A 23 -4.14 13.61 7.70
N LEU A 24 -4.83 13.09 8.73
CA LEU A 24 -5.36 13.90 9.82
C LEU A 24 -4.23 14.54 10.64
N GLN A 25 -3.13 13.83 10.89
CA GLN A 25 -1.94 14.39 11.53
C GLN A 25 -1.37 15.56 10.73
N ARG A 26 -1.27 15.43 9.40
CA ARG A 26 -0.80 16.51 8.51
C ARG A 26 -1.71 17.74 8.57
N LEU A 27 -3.03 17.55 8.59
CA LEU A 27 -3.98 18.65 8.77
C LEU A 27 -3.83 19.33 10.13
N ALA A 28 -3.67 18.54 11.20
CA ALA A 28 -3.54 19.03 12.56
C ALA A 28 -2.25 19.83 12.80
N ILE A 29 -1.15 19.54 12.09
CA ILE A 29 0.09 20.34 12.18
C ILE A 29 0.11 21.53 11.22
N HIS A 30 -0.78 21.58 10.23
CA HIS A 30 -0.73 22.62 9.19
C HIS A 30 -1.18 23.98 9.76
N PRO A 31 -0.37 25.05 9.63
CA PRO A 31 -0.66 26.34 10.25
C PRO A 31 -2.04 26.93 9.90
N LYS A 32 -2.53 26.68 8.68
CA LYS A 32 -3.83 27.17 8.22
C LYS A 32 -5.00 26.23 8.53
N PHE A 33 -4.77 24.91 8.50
CA PHE A 33 -5.88 23.93 8.58
C PHE A 33 -6.17 23.47 10.00
N LYS A 34 -5.19 23.54 10.91
CA LYS A 34 -5.35 23.10 12.30
C LYS A 34 -6.48 23.82 13.06
N ASN A 35 -6.81 25.05 12.65
CA ASN A 35 -7.83 25.88 13.27
C ASN A 35 -9.15 25.89 12.46
N ASP A 36 -9.28 25.02 11.46
CA ASP A 36 -10.52 24.95 10.66
C ASP A 36 -11.68 24.41 11.51
N GLN A 37 -12.81 25.11 11.45
CA GLN A 37 -13.99 24.78 12.27
C GLN A 37 -14.58 23.42 11.90
N ASN A 38 -14.61 23.06 10.61
CA ASN A 38 -15.14 21.77 10.17
C ASN A 38 -14.19 20.64 10.56
N PHE A 39 -12.87 20.87 10.49
CA PHE A 39 -11.89 19.90 10.94
C PHE A 39 -12.02 19.62 12.44
N ARG A 40 -12.25 20.66 13.26
CA ARG A 40 -12.53 20.50 14.69
C ARG A 40 -13.81 19.70 14.95
N ILE A 41 -14.91 20.07 14.28
CA ILE A 41 -16.18 19.33 14.40
C ILE A 41 -16.00 17.88 13.95
N PHE A 42 -15.29 17.63 12.86
CA PHE A 42 -15.01 16.28 12.37
C PHE A 42 -14.29 15.40 13.41
N LEU A 43 -13.40 15.97 14.23
CA LEU A 43 -12.66 15.24 15.26
C LEU A 43 -13.40 15.11 16.59
N GLU A 44 -14.18 16.11 16.99
CA GLU A 44 -14.80 16.20 18.33
C GLU A 44 -16.26 15.72 18.35
N TYR A 45 -16.92 15.61 17.19
CA TYR A 45 -18.34 15.27 17.13
C TYR A 45 -18.58 13.78 17.34
N GLU A 46 -19.17 13.43 18.48
CA GLU A 46 -19.39 12.03 18.91
C GLU A 46 -20.69 11.40 18.35
N SER A 47 -21.63 12.22 17.89
CA SER A 47 -22.90 11.73 17.34
C SER A 47 -22.78 11.39 15.85
N GLU A 48 -23.79 10.75 15.27
CA GLU A 48 -23.84 10.58 13.82
C GLU A 48 -24.00 11.95 13.13
N LEU A 49 -23.02 12.34 12.32
CA LEU A 49 -23.17 13.47 11.41
C LEU A 49 -24.21 13.04 10.37
N GLY A 50 -25.45 13.52 10.54
CA GLY A 50 -26.51 13.41 9.54
C GLY A 50 -26.19 14.27 8.31
N VAL A 51 -25.08 13.99 7.63
CA VAL A 51 -24.76 14.64 6.36
C VAL A 51 -25.73 14.06 5.35
N ARG A 52 -26.60 14.90 4.77
CA ARG A 52 -27.55 14.47 3.73
C ARG A 52 -26.79 13.65 2.69
N GLY A 53 -27.06 12.34 2.63
CA GLY A 53 -26.45 11.47 1.64
C GLY A 53 -26.73 11.99 0.24
N LYS A 54 -25.74 11.92 -0.65
CA LYS A 54 -25.93 12.32 -2.05
C LYS A 54 -27.02 11.45 -2.67
N ASN A 55 -28.06 12.08 -3.23
CA ASN A 55 -29.13 11.35 -3.89
C ASN A 55 -28.60 10.62 -5.14
N LYS A 56 -29.36 9.66 -5.68
CA LYS A 56 -28.92 8.85 -6.85
C LYS A 56 -28.53 9.73 -8.05
N LYS A 57 -29.20 10.87 -8.24
CA LYS A 57 -28.89 11.85 -9.30
C LYS A 57 -27.59 12.63 -9.03
N GLU A 58 -27.32 13.02 -7.79
CA GLU A 58 -26.11 13.73 -7.34
C GLU A 58 -24.87 12.83 -7.38
N ARG A 59 -25.03 11.52 -7.10
CA ARG A 59 -23.94 10.54 -7.26
C ARG A 59 -23.59 10.34 -8.73
N ILE A 60 -24.59 10.23 -9.60
CA ILE A 60 -24.40 10.07 -11.04
C ILE A 60 -23.83 11.36 -11.66
N ALA A 61 -24.38 12.52 -11.30
CA ALA A 61 -23.85 13.82 -11.71
C ALA A 61 -22.41 14.03 -11.23
N GLY A 62 -22.08 13.65 -10.00
CA GLY A 62 -20.72 13.70 -9.46
C GLY A 62 -19.74 12.77 -10.19
N MET A 63 -20.21 11.62 -10.67
CA MET A 63 -19.39 10.68 -11.45
C MET A 63 -19.17 11.21 -12.88
N PHE A 64 -20.21 11.75 -13.53
CA PHE A 64 -20.08 12.41 -14.83
C PHE A 64 -19.26 13.70 -14.77
N SER A 65 -19.36 14.49 -13.70
CA SER A 65 -18.51 15.67 -13.50
C SER A 65 -17.06 15.27 -13.28
N SER A 66 -16.79 14.20 -12.51
CA SER A 66 -15.42 13.69 -12.35
C SER A 66 -14.81 13.18 -13.65
N PHE A 67 -15.62 12.57 -14.53
CA PHE A 67 -15.17 12.13 -15.86
C PHE A 67 -14.97 13.31 -16.82
N LYS A 68 -15.86 14.31 -16.78
CA LYS A 68 -15.69 15.55 -17.54
C LYS A 68 -14.45 16.30 -17.09
N SER A 69 -14.21 16.42 -15.77
CA SER A 69 -12.99 17.01 -15.22
C SER A 69 -11.75 16.20 -15.52
N SER A 70 -11.80 14.87 -15.55
CA SER A 70 -10.64 14.05 -15.92
C SER A 70 -10.32 14.14 -17.42
N ALA A 71 -11.33 14.27 -18.28
CA ALA A 71 -11.13 14.52 -19.70
C ALA A 71 -10.69 15.97 -19.96
N ASP A 72 -11.25 16.95 -19.24
CA ASP A 72 -10.80 18.34 -19.25
C ASP A 72 -9.36 18.43 -18.74
N ASP A 73 -8.97 17.79 -17.64
CA ASP A 73 -7.58 17.81 -17.14
C ASP A 73 -6.59 17.19 -18.14
N VAL A 74 -6.99 16.11 -18.82
CA VAL A 74 -6.17 15.50 -19.88
C VAL A 74 -6.11 16.39 -21.11
N LEU A 75 -7.21 17.04 -21.50
CA LEU A 75 -7.29 17.97 -22.63
C LEU A 75 -6.60 19.31 -22.33
N LEU A 76 -6.70 19.82 -21.11
CA LEU A 76 -6.04 21.01 -20.59
C LEU A 76 -4.54 20.76 -20.45
N SER A 77 -4.12 19.60 -19.95
CA SER A 77 -2.68 19.26 -19.89
C SER A 77 -2.04 19.15 -21.28
N SER A 78 -2.83 18.89 -22.33
CA SER A 78 -2.37 18.79 -23.72
C SER A 78 -2.54 20.09 -24.53
N THR A 79 -3.41 21.01 -24.10
CA THR A 79 -3.74 22.24 -24.86
C THR A 79 -3.32 23.53 -24.15
N MET A 80 -3.27 23.55 -22.81
CA MET A 80 -2.84 24.70 -22.02
C MET A 80 -1.44 24.41 -21.47
N LYS A 81 -0.42 24.89 -22.18
CA LYS A 81 0.90 25.10 -21.60
C LYS A 81 0.68 26.04 -20.39
N ASP A 82 1.02 25.61 -19.18
CA ASP A 82 0.86 26.44 -17.98
C ASP A 82 1.50 27.80 -18.26
N VAL A 83 0.70 28.87 -18.26
CA VAL A 83 1.16 30.21 -18.66
C VAL A 83 2.15 30.76 -17.61
N ASP A 84 2.15 30.15 -16.42
CA ASP A 84 3.00 30.51 -15.30
C ASP A 84 4.20 29.54 -15.17
N GLU A 85 5.39 30.09 -15.40
CA GLU A 85 6.67 29.39 -15.30
C GLU A 85 6.91 28.77 -13.91
N PHE A 86 6.34 29.35 -12.84
CA PHE A 86 6.46 28.77 -11.50
C PHE A 86 5.75 27.42 -11.41
N PHE A 87 4.48 27.35 -11.84
CA PHE A 87 3.69 26.13 -11.74
C PHE A 87 4.22 25.02 -12.64
N GLU A 88 4.74 25.36 -13.83
CA GLU A 88 5.36 24.37 -14.70
C GLU A 88 6.64 23.79 -14.08
N ARG A 89 7.48 24.62 -13.43
CA ARG A 89 8.66 24.13 -12.71
C ARG A 89 8.28 23.23 -11.53
N GLU A 90 7.31 23.63 -10.72
CA GLU A 90 6.82 22.81 -9.59
C GLU A 90 6.23 21.48 -10.07
N ARG A 91 5.46 21.49 -11.17
CA ARG A 91 4.90 20.28 -11.78
C ARG A 91 6.00 19.32 -12.23
N LEU A 92 7.04 19.83 -12.91
CA LEU A 92 8.19 19.02 -13.33
C LEU A 92 8.93 18.44 -12.12
N PHE A 93 9.21 19.26 -11.11
CA PHE A 93 9.82 18.81 -9.86
C PHE A 93 9.01 17.70 -9.19
N LEU A 94 7.69 17.85 -9.07
CA LEU A 94 6.81 16.85 -8.47
C LEU A 94 6.82 15.52 -9.24
N ASN A 95 6.87 15.58 -10.58
CA ASN A 95 6.95 14.38 -11.41
C ASN A 95 8.27 13.64 -11.20
N ASP A 96 9.39 14.36 -11.21
CA ASP A 96 10.72 13.77 -10.99
C ASP A 96 10.84 13.21 -9.57
N TYR A 97 10.36 13.96 -8.58
CA TYR A 97 10.35 13.52 -7.19
C TYR A 97 9.49 12.26 -7.00
N TYR A 98 8.30 12.21 -7.60
CA TYR A 98 7.46 11.01 -7.59
C TYR A 98 8.15 9.81 -8.25
N ALA A 99 8.82 10.03 -9.40
CA ALA A 99 9.56 8.98 -10.08
C ALA A 99 10.68 8.40 -9.20
N HIS A 100 11.43 9.26 -8.50
CA HIS A 100 12.47 8.84 -7.56
C HIS A 100 11.91 8.04 -6.38
N ILE A 101 10.81 8.50 -5.75
CA ILE A 101 10.16 7.75 -4.67
C ILE A 101 9.69 6.38 -5.16
N LYS A 102 9.07 6.34 -6.35
CA LYS A 102 8.58 5.09 -6.93
C LYS A 102 9.72 4.10 -7.20
N ASP A 103 10.83 4.58 -7.76
CA ASP A 103 12.02 3.74 -7.99
C ASP A 103 12.64 3.24 -6.68
N ALA A 104 12.81 4.12 -5.68
CA ALA A 104 13.32 3.74 -4.37
C ALA A 104 12.42 2.69 -3.68
N THR A 105 11.10 2.86 -3.76
CA THR A 105 10.12 1.90 -3.23
C THR A 105 10.25 0.55 -3.94
N ASN A 106 10.33 0.54 -5.28
CA ASN A 106 10.52 -0.69 -6.05
C ASN A 106 11.83 -1.42 -5.70
N LYS A 107 12.91 -0.68 -5.49
CA LYS A 107 14.21 -1.24 -5.06
C LYS A 107 14.10 -1.87 -3.67
N SER A 108 13.46 -1.19 -2.71
CA SER A 108 13.21 -1.72 -1.37
C SER A 108 12.37 -3.01 -1.40
N ASP A 109 11.33 -3.06 -2.23
CA ASP A 109 10.48 -4.25 -2.38
C ASP A 109 11.27 -5.42 -2.98
N ARG A 110 12.15 -5.16 -3.95
CA ARG A 110 13.04 -6.19 -4.52
C ARG A 110 14.00 -6.74 -3.48
N MET A 111 14.60 -5.87 -2.68
CA MET A 111 15.48 -6.26 -1.57
C MET A 111 14.72 -7.14 -0.56
N THR A 112 13.51 -6.74 -0.16
CA THR A 112 12.66 -7.51 0.78
C THR A 112 12.33 -8.90 0.22
N ARG A 113 11.99 -9.00 -1.07
CA ARG A 113 11.78 -10.31 -1.74
C ARG A 113 13.04 -11.15 -1.77
N SER A 114 14.20 -10.54 -2.06
CA SER A 114 15.47 -11.26 -2.06
C SER A 114 15.82 -11.81 -0.68
N HIS A 115 15.61 -11.03 0.39
CA HIS A 115 15.79 -11.53 1.76
C HIS A 115 14.87 -12.70 2.08
N LYS A 116 13.59 -12.62 1.69
CA LYS A 116 12.66 -13.75 1.84
C LYS A 116 13.18 -15.01 1.15
N ASN A 117 13.66 -14.90 -0.09
CA ASN A 117 14.20 -16.05 -0.84
C ASN A 117 15.42 -16.68 -0.15
N VAL A 118 16.30 -15.85 0.42
CA VAL A 118 17.45 -16.34 1.21
C VAL A 118 16.97 -17.09 2.45
N SER A 119 16.02 -16.52 3.20
CA SER A 119 15.43 -17.21 4.36
C SER A 119 14.77 -18.53 3.98
N ASP A 120 14.01 -18.58 2.88
CA ASP A 120 13.37 -19.80 2.39
C ASP A 120 14.41 -20.86 1.99
N THR A 121 15.58 -20.43 1.47
CA THR A 121 16.71 -21.33 1.16
C THR A 121 17.32 -21.91 2.43
N TYR A 122 17.56 -21.08 3.45
CA TYR A 122 18.06 -21.57 4.74
C TYR A 122 17.10 -22.53 5.42
N ILE A 123 15.79 -22.28 5.37
CA ILE A 123 14.79 -23.20 5.89
C ILE A 123 14.87 -24.56 5.18
N LYS A 124 14.99 -24.59 3.85
CA LYS A 124 15.13 -25.83 3.09
C LYS A 124 16.40 -26.60 3.45
N MET A 125 17.53 -25.90 3.53
CA MET A 125 18.82 -26.51 3.92
C MET A 125 18.74 -27.09 5.34
N SER A 126 18.20 -26.33 6.29
CA SER A 126 17.95 -26.76 7.67
C SER A 126 17.11 -28.04 7.70
N SER A 127 15.98 -28.06 7.00
CA SER A 127 15.10 -29.23 6.95
C SER A 127 15.79 -30.45 6.34
N ALA A 128 16.58 -30.29 5.28
CA ALA A 128 17.33 -31.38 4.67
C ALA A 128 18.42 -31.94 5.61
N LEU A 129 19.12 -31.06 6.34
CA LEU A 129 20.11 -31.48 7.35
C LEU A 129 19.46 -32.25 8.49
N ILE A 130 18.29 -31.81 8.96
CA ILE A 130 17.52 -32.54 9.99
C ILE A 130 17.14 -33.92 9.46
N GLN A 131 16.60 -34.02 8.24
CA GLN A 131 16.24 -35.30 7.63
C GLN A 131 17.44 -36.24 7.52
N LEU A 132 18.62 -35.72 7.18
CA LEU A 132 19.86 -36.50 7.13
C LEU A 132 20.30 -36.95 8.53
N ALA A 133 20.22 -36.07 9.52
CA ALA A 133 20.60 -36.38 10.90
C ALA A 133 19.67 -37.39 11.57
N THR A 134 18.40 -37.42 11.16
CA THR A 134 17.39 -38.38 11.64
C THR A 134 17.21 -39.56 10.67
N PHE A 135 18.09 -39.71 9.69
CA PHE A 135 18.03 -40.82 8.75
C PHE A 135 18.46 -42.10 9.48
N ASP A 136 17.48 -42.95 9.82
CA ASP A 136 17.72 -44.16 10.59
C ASP A 136 18.43 -45.22 9.74
N GLN A 137 19.50 -45.81 10.27
CA GLN A 137 20.44 -46.67 9.54
C GLN A 137 20.00 -48.14 9.51
N THR A 138 18.73 -48.42 9.80
CA THR A 138 18.19 -49.76 10.05
C THR A 138 18.29 -50.67 8.82
N ASP A 139 18.17 -50.11 7.62
CA ASP A 139 18.33 -50.86 6.37
C ASP A 139 19.79 -51.29 6.14
N LEU A 140 20.76 -50.43 6.51
CA LEU A 140 22.18 -50.71 6.37
C LEU A 140 22.63 -51.80 7.36
N GLU A 141 22.16 -51.74 8.60
CA GLU A 141 22.42 -52.77 9.62
C GLU A 141 21.83 -54.13 9.20
N SER A 142 20.61 -54.14 8.65
CA SER A 142 19.99 -55.37 8.14
C SER A 142 20.74 -55.99 6.95
N PHE A 143 21.41 -55.14 6.15
CA PHE A 143 22.21 -55.57 5.01
C PHE A 143 23.55 -56.17 5.46
N TYR A 144 24.26 -55.53 6.39
CA TYR A 144 25.50 -56.08 6.95
C TYR A 144 25.27 -57.40 7.70
N GLY A 145 24.15 -57.54 8.43
CA GLY A 145 23.79 -58.79 9.10
C GLY A 145 23.42 -59.95 8.16
N LYS A 146 23.18 -59.69 6.85
CA LYS A 146 22.91 -60.72 5.83
C LYS A 146 24.13 -61.11 5.00
N VAL A 147 25.21 -60.32 5.07
CA VAL A 147 26.44 -60.53 4.28
C VAL A 147 27.57 -61.14 5.12
N ALA A 148 27.46 -61.12 6.45
CA ALA A 148 28.28 -61.89 7.39
C ALA A 148 27.67 -63.27 7.67
#